data_AF-A0A3M0JWP0-F1
#
_entry.id   AF-A0A3M0JWP0-F1
#
_cell.length_a   1.000
_cell.length_b   1.000
_cell.length_c   1.000
_cell.angle_alpha   90.00
_cell.angle_beta   90.00
_cell.angle_gamma   90.00
#
_symmetry.space_group_name_H-M   'P 1'
#
loop_
_entity.id
_entity.type
_entity.pdbx_description
1 polymer ?
#
loop_
_entity_poly.entity_id
_entity_poly.type
_entity_poly.pdbx_seq_one_letter_code
_entity_poly.pdbx_strand_id
1 'polypeptide(L)'
;MEQILLEAILKHMENGNMIQDSHHSFTKSKSCVTNSVAFYGGATTSVDKGRAADAIYLDFCNAFDMVTLSILLSKLGREGFEEWTVRG
;
A
#
# COMPACT_ATOMS: atom_id res chain seq x y z
N MET A 1 4.65 -11.72 -18.72
CA MET A 1 3.43 -12.10 -17.98
C MET A 1 3.29 -11.26 -16.72
N GLU A 2 4.31 -11.21 -15.86
CA GLU A 2 4.31 -10.41 -14.63
C GLU A 2 4.05 -8.92 -14.86
N GLN A 3 4.66 -8.30 -15.87
CA GLN A 3 4.43 -6.88 -16.18
C GLN A 3 2.98 -6.60 -16.60
N ILE A 4 2.35 -7.53 -17.34
CA ILE A 4 0.94 -7.42 -17.75
C ILE A 4 0.02 -7.57 -16.54
N LEU A 5 0.35 -8.50 -15.63
CA LEU A 5 -0.36 -8.65 -14.35
C LEU A 5 -0.25 -7.38 -13.51
N LEU A 6 0.97 -6.84 -13.38
CA LEU A 6 1.25 -5.63 -12.63
C LEU A 6 0.43 -4.45 -13.18
N GLU A 7 0.43 -4.25 -14.49
CA GLU A 7 -0.36 -3.18 -15.14
C GLU A 7 -1.86 -3.36 -14.90
N ALA A 8 -2.37 -4.60 -14.98
CA ALA A 8 -3.77 -4.91 -14.72
C ALA A 8 -4.16 -4.65 -13.26
N ILE A 9 -3.32 -5.07 -12.30
CA ILE A 9 -3.51 -4.83 -10.87
C ILE A 9 -3.48 -3.32 -10.57
N LEU A 10 -2.47 -2.60 -11.07
CA LEU A 10 -2.35 -1.16 -10.83
C LEU A 10 -3.57 -0.41 -11.35
N LYS A 11 -4.01 -0.72 -12.58
CA LYS A 11 -5.21 -0.11 -13.16
C LYS A 11 -6.47 -0.43 -12.35
N HIS A 12 -6.60 -1.65 -11.85
CA HIS A 12 -7.73 -2.02 -10.98
C HIS A 12 -7.71 -1.24 -9.66
N MET A 13 -6.54 -1.15 -9.02
CA MET A 13 -6.38 -0.41 -7.77
C MET A 13 -6.64 1.09 -7.93
N GLU A 14 -6.23 1.69 -9.04
CA GLU A 14 -6.52 3.09 -9.39
C GLU A 14 -8.02 3.31 -9.60
N ASN A 15 -8.67 2.47 -10.41
CA ASN A 15 -10.11 2.58 -10.68
C ASN A 15 -10.98 2.34 -9.43
N GLY A 16 -10.54 1.45 -8.55
CA GLY A 16 -11.23 1.08 -7.31
C GLY A 16 -10.95 2.03 -6.14
N ASN A 17 -10.13 3.07 -6.31
CA ASN A 17 -9.65 3.94 -5.22
C ASN A 17 -9.09 3.15 -4.02
N MET A 18 -8.42 2.02 -4.30
CA MET A 18 -7.96 1.08 -3.27
C MET A 18 -6.69 1.57 -2.55
N ILE A 19 -6.00 2.53 -3.17
CA ILE A 19 -4.79 3.16 -2.63
C ILE A 19 -5.20 4.47 -1.96
N GLN A 20 -5.04 4.53 -0.64
CA GLN A 20 -5.25 5.76 0.12
C GLN A 20 -4.17 6.80 -0.18
N ASP A 21 -4.50 8.08 -0.05
CA ASP A 21 -3.54 9.17 -0.24
C ASP A 21 -2.38 9.12 0.76
N SER A 22 -2.60 8.57 1.94
CA SER A 22 -1.58 8.31 2.95
C SER A 22 -0.61 7.19 2.54
N HIS A 23 -0.97 6.31 1.60
CA HIS A 23 -0.08 5.28 1.11
C HIS A 23 0.94 5.88 0.14
N HIS A 24 2.22 5.76 0.48
CA HIS A 24 3.34 6.33 -0.27
C HIS A 24 4.26 5.29 -0.93
N SER A 25 4.26 4.06 -0.43
CA SER A 25 5.09 2.98 -0.94
C SER A 25 4.48 2.41 -2.22
N PHE A 26 5.34 2.07 -3.19
CA PHE A 26 4.94 1.42 -4.46
C PHE A 26 3.89 2.17 -5.29
N THR A 27 3.69 3.46 -5.03
CA THR A 27 2.79 4.33 -5.80
C THR A 27 3.59 5.28 -6.68
N LYS A 28 3.12 5.52 -7.90
CA LYS A 28 3.74 6.50 -8.80
C LYS A 28 3.77 7.88 -8.15
N SER A 29 4.86 8.62 -8.35
CA SER A 29 5.06 10.02 -7.89
C SER A 29 5.14 10.26 -6.37
N LYS A 30 5.02 9.24 -5.52
CA LYS A 30 5.27 9.36 -4.07
C LYS A 30 6.59 8.70 -3.69
N SER A 31 7.24 9.23 -2.66
CA SER A 31 8.54 8.77 -2.16
C SER A 31 8.59 8.74 -0.63
N CYS A 32 9.66 8.18 -0.08
CA CYS A 32 9.93 8.21 1.36
C CYS A 32 10.04 9.65 1.90
N VAL A 33 10.60 10.56 1.09
CA VAL A 33 10.73 11.98 1.47
C VAL A 33 9.36 12.63 1.56
N THR A 34 8.51 12.46 0.54
CA THR A 34 7.16 13.05 0.55
C THR A 34 6.29 12.46 1.66
N ASN A 35 6.47 11.16 1.96
CA ASN A 35 5.83 10.52 3.11
C ASN A 35 6.21 11.21 4.44
N SER A 36 7.51 11.41 4.64
CA SER A 36 8.02 12.07 5.85
C SER A 36 7.50 13.50 5.97
N VAL A 37 7.49 14.25 4.87
CA VAL A 37 6.95 15.63 4.84
C VAL A 37 5.46 15.64 5.21
N ALA A 38 4.65 14.74 4.63
CA ALA A 38 3.23 14.65 4.93
C ALA A 38 2.98 14.27 6.39
N PHE A 39 3.73 13.29 6.91
CA PHE A 39 3.63 12.83 8.29
C PHE A 39 3.96 13.95 9.29
N TYR A 40 5.13 14.57 9.16
CA TYR A 40 5.55 15.64 10.08
C TYR A 40 4.66 16.88 9.95
N GLY A 41 4.19 17.22 8.74
CA GLY A 41 3.22 18.30 8.57
C GLY A 41 1.93 18.07 9.37
N GLY A 42 1.40 16.84 9.34
CA GLY A 42 0.25 16.45 10.15
C GLY A 42 0.52 16.48 11.66
N ALA A 43 1.67 15.94 12.09
CA ALA A 43 2.09 15.94 13.49
C ALA A 43 2.25 17.37 14.03
N THR A 44 3.00 18.23 13.33
CA THR A 44 3.21 19.63 13.69
C THR A 44 1.89 20.39 13.77
N THR A 45 0.98 20.20 12.80
CA THR A 45 -0.35 20.84 12.84
C THR A 45 -1.16 20.42 14.07
N SER A 46 -1.00 19.18 14.53
CA SER A 46 -1.65 18.70 15.75
C SER A 46 -1.08 19.39 17.00
N VAL A 47 0.26 19.46 17.08
CA VAL A 47 0.99 20.11 18.17
C VAL A 47 0.67 21.60 18.24
N ASP A 48 0.64 22.29 17.11
CA ASP A 48 0.30 23.73 17.02
C ASP A 48 -1.12 24.02 17.54
N LYS A 49 -2.03 23.05 17.43
CA LYS A 49 -3.39 23.12 17.96
C LYS A 49 -3.49 22.72 19.44
N GLY A 50 -2.35 22.49 20.10
CA GLY A 50 -2.28 22.05 21.50
C GLY A 50 -2.75 20.61 21.73
N ARG A 51 -2.85 19.79 20.66
CA ARG A 51 -3.23 18.38 20.79
C ARG A 51 -1.99 17.54 21.04
N ALA A 52 -2.12 16.54 21.91
CA ALA A 52 -1.08 15.53 22.06
C ALA A 52 -0.86 14.80 20.72
N ALA A 53 0.41 14.58 20.36
CA ALA A 53 0.80 13.84 19.17
C ALA A 53 1.84 12.79 19.59
N ASP A 54 1.68 11.57 19.09
CA ASP A 54 2.59 10.46 19.29
C ASP A 54 2.72 9.67 17.97
N ALA A 55 3.80 8.91 17.82
CA ALA A 55 4.14 8.20 16.59
C ALA A 55 4.43 6.73 16.87
N ILE A 56 3.72 5.83 16.19
CA ILE A 56 3.98 4.40 16.23
C ILE A 56 4.69 4.01 14.93
N TYR A 57 5.91 3.52 15.04
CA TYR A 57 6.64 2.95 13.91
C TYR A 57 6.47 1.42 13.91
N LEU A 58 5.98 0.89 12.80
CA LEU A 58 5.82 -0.54 12.57
C LEU A 58 6.69 -0.96 11.38
N ASP A 59 7.40 -2.06 11.54
CA ASP A 59 8.19 -2.68 10.49
C ASP A 59 7.89 -4.18 10.42
N PHE A 60 7.90 -4.73 9.20
CA PHE A 60 7.67 -6.15 8.95
C PHE A 60 8.97 -6.77 8.44
N CYS A 61 9.66 -7.53 9.29
CA CYS A 61 10.87 -8.24 8.88
C CYS A 61 10.56 -9.19 7.71
N ASN A 62 11.28 -9.08 6.60
CA ASN A 62 11.11 -9.96 5.44
C ASN A 62 9.65 -10.06 4.95
N ALA A 63 8.94 -8.93 4.88
CA ALA A 63 7.51 -8.88 4.55
C ALA A 63 7.13 -9.70 3.31
N PHE A 64 7.94 -9.68 2.26
CA PHE A 64 7.67 -10.44 1.04
C PHE A 64 7.95 -11.94 1.17
N ASP A 65 8.89 -12.34 2.03
CA ASP A 65 9.21 -13.76 2.26
C ASP A 65 8.21 -14.43 3.21
N MET A 66 7.61 -13.66 4.14
CA MET A 66 6.63 -14.19 5.10
C MET A 66 5.20 -14.28 4.54
N VAL A 67 4.89 -13.56 3.45
CA VAL A 67 3.56 -13.65 2.83
C VAL A 67 3.44 -14.97 2.08
N THR A 68 2.62 -15.88 2.63
CA THR A 68 2.33 -17.15 1.96
C THR A 68 1.53 -16.94 0.68
N LEU A 69 1.78 -17.81 -0.32
CA LEU A 69 1.08 -17.75 -1.61
C LEU A 69 -0.44 -17.90 -1.45
N SER A 70 -0.91 -18.71 -0.50
CA SER A 70 -2.35 -18.90 -0.27
C SER A 70 -3.04 -17.62 0.19
N ILE A 71 -2.40 -16.83 1.05
CA ILE A 71 -2.92 -15.51 1.49
C ILE A 71 -2.94 -14.54 0.32
N LEU A 72 -1.87 -14.52 -0.48
CA LEU A 72 -1.77 -13.64 -1.65
C LEU A 72 -2.88 -13.95 -2.68
N LEU A 73 -3.05 -15.23 -3.05
CA LEU A 73 -4.07 -15.67 -3.99
C LEU A 73 -5.48 -15.42 -3.47
N SER A 74 -5.72 -15.65 -2.17
CA SER A 74 -7.03 -15.38 -1.55
C SER A 74 -7.41 -13.90 -1.59
N LYS A 75 -6.44 -12.99 -1.41
CA LYS A 75 -6.66 -11.55 -1.59
C LYS A 75 -6.92 -11.23 -3.05
N LEU A 76 -6.09 -11.74 -3.96
CA LEU A 76 -6.19 -11.49 -5.39
C LEU A 76 -7.54 -11.96 -5.97
N GLY A 77 -8.05 -13.12 -5.52
CA GLY A 77 -9.38 -13.60 -5.90
C GLY A 77 -10.52 -12.69 -5.42
N ARG A 78 -10.44 -12.14 -4.20
CA ARG A 78 -11.41 -11.14 -3.71
C ARG A 78 -11.42 -9.86 -4.54
N GLU A 79 -10.29 -9.50 -5.15
CA GLU A 79 -10.17 -8.37 -6.08
C GLU A 79 -10.57 -8.72 -7.53
N GLY A 80 -11.11 -9.92 -7.78
CA GLY A 80 -11.66 -10.30 -9.08
C GLY A 80 -10.66 -10.89 -10.07
N PHE A 81 -9.48 -11.30 -9.61
CA PHE A 81 -8.43 -11.89 -10.45
C PHE A 81 -8.43 -13.43 -10.43
N GLU A 82 -9.58 -14.06 -10.15
CA GLU A 82 -9.69 -15.52 -9.99
C GLU A 82 -9.23 -16.32 -11.23
N GLU A 83 -9.52 -15.83 -12.45
CA GLU A 83 -9.13 -16.53 -13.70
C GLU A 83 -7.61 -16.69 -13.87
N TRP A 84 -6.82 -15.83 -13.21
CA TRP A 84 -5.35 -15.85 -13.27
C TRP A 84 -4.75 -16.77 -12.20
N THR A 85 -5.54 -17.18 -11.21
CA THR A 85 -5.12 -18.08 -10.13
C THR A 85 -5.25 -19.57 -10.48
N VAL A 86 -5.94 -19.90 -11.59
CA VAL A 86 -6.33 -21.28 -11.96
C VAL A 86 -5.42 -21.90 -13.04
N ARG A 87 -4.47 -21.14 -13.60
CA ARG A 87 -3.47 -21.67 -14.55
C ARG A 87 -2.07 -21.62 -13.95
N GLY A 88 -1.87 -22.39 -12.88
CA GLY A 88 -0.54 -22.86 -12.45
C GLY A 88 -0.22 -24.17 -13.14
#